data_AF-A0A7C1M1B5-F1
#
_entry.id   AF-A0A7C1M1B5-F1
#
_cell.length_a   1.000
_cell.length_b   1.000
_cell.length_c   1.000
_cell.angle_alpha   90.00
_cell.angle_beta   90.00
_cell.angle_gamma   90.00
#
_symmetry.space_group_name_H-M   'P 1'
#
loop_
_entity.id
_entity.type
_entity.pdbx_description
1 polymer ?
#
loop_
_entity_poly.entity_id
_entity_poly.type
_entity_poly.pdbx_seq_one_letter_code
_entity_poly.pdbx_strand_id
1 'polypeptide(L)'
;MGFFDFIKEGVSNHFEKRKQDQELVDRIRKETAVQERQIFEEQMRKDALEVAKAKAKKEAAELSGLKKMRAENRLRNLNNPQSREGFLGKMREYTQRNIARREENLRRTAEIKASLPTGNQQVPVAGQKPFSTSLNQRRWS
;
A
#
# COMPACT_ATOMS: atom_id res chain seq x y z
N MET A 1 69.40 4.96 18.82
CA MET A 1 68.33 5.01 17.81
C MET A 1 68.94 5.63 16.56
N GLY A 2 69.09 4.83 15.49
CA GLY A 2 69.92 5.20 14.36
C GLY A 2 69.19 6.03 13.31
N PHE A 3 69.93 6.82 12.54
CA PHE A 3 69.41 7.63 11.42
C PHE A 3 68.65 6.78 10.38
N PHE A 4 69.04 5.51 10.23
CA PHE A 4 68.38 4.53 9.38
C PHE A 4 67.00 4.11 9.90
N ASP A 5 66.78 4.08 11.22
CA ASP A 5 65.47 3.76 11.79
C ASP A 5 64.46 4.86 11.48
N PHE A 6 64.89 6.12 11.54
CA PHE A 6 64.04 7.30 11.26
C PHE A 6 63.61 7.38 9.78
N ILE A 7 64.50 7.03 8.85
CA ILE A 7 64.19 6.97 7.42
C ILE A 7 63.24 5.80 7.13
N LYS A 8 63.45 4.65 7.78
CA LYS A 8 62.61 3.45 7.61
C LYS A 8 61.20 3.67 8.16
N GLU A 9 61.06 4.32 9.32
CA GLU A 9 59.78 4.75 9.89
C GLU A 9 59.09 5.81 9.03
N GLY A 10 59.83 6.78 8.47
CA GLY A 10 59.27 7.79 7.57
C GLY A 10 58.66 7.19 6.31
N VAL A 11 59.33 6.20 5.72
CA VAL A 11 58.87 5.50 4.51
C VAL A 11 57.70 4.57 4.82
N SER A 12 57.75 3.78 5.90
CA SER A 12 56.64 2.89 6.29
C SER A 12 55.36 3.69 6.58
N ASN A 13 55.47 4.79 7.32
CA ASN A 13 54.34 5.67 7.61
C ASN A 13 53.76 6.33 6.35
N HIS A 14 54.59 6.62 5.33
CA HIS A 14 54.11 7.18 4.07
C HIS A 14 53.32 6.15 3.24
N PHE A 15 53.78 4.90 3.18
CA PHE A 15 53.06 3.83 2.50
C PHE A 15 51.75 3.46 3.20
N GLU A 16 51.74 3.42 4.53
CA GLU A 16 50.52 3.18 5.31
C GLU A 16 49.49 4.30 5.12
N LYS A 17 49.91 5.56 5.16
CA LYS A 17 49.02 6.70 4.88
C LYS A 17 48.46 6.64 3.47
N ARG A 18 49.29 6.36 2.46
CA ARG A 18 48.80 6.19 1.07
C ARG A 18 47.78 5.07 0.94
N LYS A 19 47.98 3.95 1.64
CA LYS A 19 47.04 2.83 1.62
C LYS A 19 45.72 3.21 2.28
N GLN A 20 45.76 3.91 3.43
CA GLN A 20 44.56 4.41 4.11
C GLN A 20 43.80 5.44 3.26
N ASP A 21 44.52 6.35 2.59
CA ASP A 21 43.92 7.33 1.69
C ASP A 21 43.26 6.65 0.48
N GLN A 22 43.90 5.64 -0.11
CA GLN A 22 43.31 4.85 -1.20
C GLN A 22 42.05 4.09 -0.73
N GLU A 23 42.08 3.48 0.45
CA GLU A 23 40.91 2.79 1.02
C GLU A 23 39.75 3.74 1.33
N LEU A 24 40.05 4.99 1.72
CA LEU A 24 39.05 6.04 1.91
C LEU A 24 38.44 6.47 0.58
N VAL A 25 39.27 6.73 -0.43
CA VAL A 25 38.80 7.11 -1.77
C VAL A 25 37.93 6.01 -2.37
N ASP A 26 38.31 4.75 -2.22
CA ASP A 26 37.52 3.61 -2.72
C ASP A 26 36.20 3.43 -1.97
N ARG A 27 36.16 3.71 -0.66
CA ARG A 27 34.90 3.73 0.10
C ARG A 27 33.97 4.84 -0.38
N ILE A 28 34.49 6.06 -0.51
CA ILE A 28 33.72 7.20 -1.01
C ILE A 28 33.16 6.91 -2.40
N ARG A 29 33.97 6.37 -3.31
CA ARG A 29 33.52 5.98 -4.66
C ARG A 29 32.42 4.93 -4.67
N LYS A 30 32.49 3.96 -3.76
CA LYS A 30 31.45 2.93 -3.61
C LYS A 30 30.16 3.56 -3.07
N GLU A 31 30.26 4.44 -2.08
CA GLU A 31 29.11 5.14 -1.51
C GLU A 31 28.43 6.06 -2.54
N THR A 32 29.20 6.82 -3.32
CA THR A 32 28.66 7.67 -4.38
C THR A 32 27.99 6.83 -5.47
N ALA A 33 28.60 5.72 -5.89
CA ALA A 33 28.00 4.83 -6.89
C ALA A 33 26.68 4.20 -6.40
N VAL A 34 26.56 3.90 -5.10
CA VAL A 34 25.30 3.42 -4.51
C VAL A 34 24.26 4.54 -4.50
N GLN A 35 24.63 5.76 -4.10
CA GLN A 35 23.73 6.91 -4.11
C GLN A 35 23.25 7.24 -5.52
N GLU A 36 24.14 7.25 -6.52
CA GLU A 36 23.79 7.48 -7.92
C GLU A 36 22.81 6.43 -8.43
N ARG A 37 23.01 5.15 -8.10
CA ARG A 37 22.06 4.09 -8.44
C ARG A 37 20.70 4.30 -7.80
N GLN A 38 20.65 4.69 -6.52
CA GLN A 38 19.39 4.97 -5.84
C GLN A 38 18.66 6.15 -6.49
N ILE A 39 19.36 7.23 -6.78
CA ILE A 39 18.80 8.42 -7.45
C ILE A 39 18.28 8.02 -8.85
N PHE A 40 19.05 7.24 -9.60
CA PHE A 40 18.65 6.78 -10.92
C PHE A 40 17.40 5.89 -10.86
N GLU A 41 17.34 4.94 -9.93
CA GLU A 41 16.16 4.09 -9.74
C GLU A 41 14.92 4.91 -9.37
N GLU A 42 15.06 5.93 -8.53
CA GLU A 42 13.96 6.81 -8.18
C GLU A 42 13.47 7.65 -9.36
N GLN A 43 14.40 8.18 -10.17
CA GLN A 43 14.06 8.92 -11.39
C GLN A 43 13.36 8.00 -12.40
N MET A 44 13.91 6.82 -12.67
CA MET A 44 13.30 5.83 -13.56
C MET A 44 11.89 5.42 -13.10
N ARG A 45 11.67 5.28 -11.78
CA ARG A 45 10.33 5.01 -11.24
C ARG A 45 9.36 6.17 -11.47
N LYS A 46 9.81 7.41 -11.31
CA LYS A 46 8.97 8.61 -11.57
C LYS A 46 8.60 8.68 -13.05
N ASP A 47 9.58 8.51 -13.94
CA ASP A 47 9.38 8.56 -15.39
C ASP A 47 8.46 7.44 -15.86
N ALA A 48 8.65 6.22 -15.35
CA ALA A 48 7.78 5.09 -15.66
C ALA A 48 6.32 5.34 -15.22
N LEU A 49 6.12 5.96 -14.05
CA LEU A 49 4.79 6.34 -13.57
C LEU A 49 4.15 7.42 -14.46
N GLU A 50 4.94 8.40 -14.92
CA GLU A 50 4.45 9.46 -15.80
C GLU A 50 4.05 8.90 -17.17
N VAL A 51 4.88 8.05 -17.77
CA VAL A 51 4.56 7.35 -19.02
C VAL A 51 3.30 6.49 -18.86
N ALA A 52 3.16 5.78 -17.75
CA ALA A 52 1.97 4.98 -17.47
C ALA A 52 0.71 5.84 -17.35
N LYS A 53 0.79 7.01 -16.70
CA LYS A 53 -0.32 7.97 -16.62
C LYS A 53 -0.69 8.51 -18.01
N ALA A 54 0.30 8.87 -18.82
CA ALA A 54 0.09 9.38 -20.17
C ALA A 54 -0.58 8.33 -21.07
N LYS A 55 -0.12 7.07 -21.03
CA LYS A 55 -0.76 5.96 -21.75
C LYS A 55 -2.19 5.72 -21.28
N ALA A 56 -2.43 5.68 -19.97
CA ALA A 56 -3.78 5.50 -19.42
C ALA A 56 -4.73 6.64 -19.81
N LYS A 57 -4.25 7.88 -19.88
CA LYS A 57 -5.04 9.03 -20.39
C LYS A 57 -5.40 8.86 -21.87
N LYS A 58 -4.43 8.45 -22.71
CA LYS A 58 -4.67 8.18 -24.14
C LYS A 58 -5.68 7.05 -24.34
N GLU A 59 -5.50 5.93 -23.65
CA GLU A 59 -6.44 4.80 -23.67
C GLU A 59 -7.85 5.20 -23.20
N ALA A 60 -7.97 6.04 -22.17
CA ALA A 60 -9.27 6.53 -21.72
C ALA A 60 -9.94 7.47 -22.74
N ALA A 61 -9.15 8.21 -23.53
CA ALA A 61 -9.67 9.08 -24.59
C ALA A 61 -10.10 8.30 -25.84
N GLU A 62 -9.37 7.22 -26.17
CA GLU A 62 -9.61 6.40 -27.36
C GLU A 62 -10.69 5.31 -27.16
N LEU A 63 -10.89 4.83 -25.93
CA LEU A 63 -11.84 3.77 -25.62
C LEU A 63 -13.24 4.31 -25.28
N SER A 64 -14.30 3.55 -25.61
CA SER A 64 -15.69 3.86 -25.26
C SER A 64 -16.30 2.83 -24.29
N GLY A 65 -17.32 3.25 -23.52
CA GLY A 65 -18.09 2.38 -22.62
C GLY A 65 -17.31 1.83 -21.42
N LEU A 66 -17.44 0.52 -21.16
CA LEU A 66 -16.85 -0.17 -20.00
C LEU A 66 -15.32 -0.06 -19.96
N LYS A 67 -14.67 -0.06 -21.14
CA LYS A 67 -13.22 0.05 -21.25
C LYS A 67 -12.72 1.44 -20.84
N LYS A 68 -13.46 2.50 -21.18
CA LYS A 68 -13.21 3.86 -20.71
C LYS A 68 -13.27 3.95 -19.19
N MET A 69 -14.31 3.39 -18.58
CA MET A 69 -14.47 3.37 -17.12
C MET A 69 -13.31 2.64 -16.41
N ARG A 70 -12.79 1.54 -16.99
CA ARG A 70 -11.63 0.84 -16.45
C ARG A 70 -10.34 1.66 -16.59
N ALA A 71 -10.14 2.32 -17.73
CA ALA A 71 -8.97 3.19 -17.96
C ALA A 71 -8.98 4.41 -17.02
N GLU A 72 -10.15 5.05 -16.84
CA GLU A 72 -10.33 6.14 -15.88
C GLU A 72 -10.09 5.70 -14.42
N ASN A 73 -10.59 4.53 -14.03
CA ASN A 73 -10.30 3.97 -12.70
C ASN A 73 -8.81 3.68 -12.51
N ARG A 74 -8.13 3.17 -13.54
CA ARG A 74 -6.68 2.97 -13.51
C ARG A 74 -5.94 4.29 -13.36
N LEU A 75 -6.34 5.32 -14.10
CA LEU A 75 -5.78 6.67 -13.99
C LEU A 75 -5.98 7.28 -12.60
N ARG A 76 -7.19 7.14 -12.03
CA ARG A 76 -7.48 7.60 -10.65
C ARG A 76 -6.60 6.90 -9.62
N ASN A 77 -6.44 5.58 -9.73
CA ASN A 77 -5.58 4.82 -8.82
C ASN A 77 -4.10 5.18 -8.96
N LEU A 78 -3.61 5.43 -10.19
CA LEU A 78 -2.23 5.88 -10.44
C LEU A 78 -1.96 7.31 -9.93
N ASN A 79 -3.00 8.14 -9.80
CA ASN A 79 -2.88 9.48 -9.24
C ASN A 79 -3.04 9.51 -7.71
N ASN A 80 -3.57 8.46 -7.10
CA ASN A 80 -3.84 8.44 -5.67
C ASN A 80 -2.66 7.81 -4.90
N PRO A 81 -1.88 8.59 -4.12
CA PRO A 81 -0.70 8.08 -3.41
C PRO A 81 -1.03 7.00 -2.37
N GLN A 82 -2.27 6.99 -1.84
CA GLN A 82 -2.76 5.98 -0.88
C GLN A 82 -3.11 4.64 -1.54
N SER A 83 -3.34 4.60 -2.86
CA SER A 83 -3.64 3.35 -3.58
C SER A 83 -2.42 2.43 -3.75
N ARG A 84 -1.25 2.79 -3.21
CA ARG A 84 -0.07 1.90 -3.13
C ARG A 84 -0.28 0.71 -2.20
N GLU A 85 -1.30 0.74 -1.34
CA GLU A 85 -1.71 -0.43 -0.59
C GLU A 85 -2.28 -1.49 -1.55
N GLY A 86 -1.54 -2.59 -1.72
CA GLY A 86 -1.93 -3.71 -2.57
C GLY A 86 -3.24 -4.37 -2.12
N PHE A 87 -3.61 -5.48 -2.78
CA PHE A 87 -4.81 -6.26 -2.47
C PHE A 87 -4.99 -6.54 -0.96
N LEU A 88 -3.88 -6.83 -0.27
CA LEU A 88 -3.88 -7.09 1.17
C LEU A 88 -4.22 -5.87 2.04
N GLY A 89 -3.80 -4.66 1.64
CA GLY A 89 -4.16 -3.44 2.37
C GLY A 89 -5.65 -3.13 2.26
N LYS A 90 -6.23 -3.32 1.08
CA LYS A 90 -7.69 -3.19 0.87
C LYS A 90 -8.50 -4.19 1.71
N MET A 91 -8.00 -5.42 1.87
CA MET A 91 -8.64 -6.42 2.74
C MET A 91 -8.54 -6.01 4.22
N ARG A 92 -7.40 -5.45 4.65
CA ARG A 92 -7.24 -4.92 6.01
C ARG A 92 -8.19 -3.75 6.27
N GLU A 93 -8.26 -2.77 5.37
CA GLU A 93 -9.19 -1.64 5.48
C GLU A 93 -10.65 -2.10 5.52
N TYR A 94 -11.03 -3.05 4.67
CA TYR A 94 -12.39 -3.61 4.67
C TYR A 94 -12.73 -4.28 6.00
N THR A 95 -11.78 -5.06 6.54
CA THR A 95 -11.93 -5.74 7.82
C THR A 95 -12.06 -4.73 8.96
N GLN A 96 -11.19 -3.72 9.02
CA GLN A 96 -11.23 -2.65 10.02
C GLN A 96 -12.53 -1.84 9.95
N ARG A 97 -13.01 -1.51 8.75
CA ARG A 97 -14.25 -0.75 8.57
C ARG A 97 -15.49 -1.54 8.99
N ASN A 98 -15.49 -2.86 8.77
CA ASN A 98 -16.55 -3.74 9.27
C ASN A 98 -16.52 -3.89 10.79
N ILE A 99 -15.34 -4.00 11.39
CA ILE A 99 -15.19 -4.03 12.85
C ILE A 99 -15.72 -2.71 13.45
N ALA A 100 -15.34 -1.57 12.89
CA ALA A 100 -15.81 -0.25 13.35
C ALA A 100 -17.34 -0.11 13.25
N ARG A 101 -17.96 -0.55 12.15
CA ARG A 101 -19.43 -0.56 12.01
C ARG A 101 -20.11 -1.49 13.01
N ARG A 102 -19.50 -2.64 13.29
CA ARG A 102 -20.01 -3.57 14.30
C ARG A 102 -19.96 -2.97 15.69
N GLU A 103 -18.86 -2.31 16.05
CA GLU A 103 -18.70 -1.62 17.33
C GLU A 103 -19.69 -0.46 17.49
N GLU A 104 -19.90 0.33 16.44
CA GLU A 104 -20.89 1.41 16.43
C GLU A 104 -22.31 0.88 16.64
N ASN A 105 -22.68 -0.21 15.96
CA ASN A 105 -23.99 -0.84 16.15
C ASN A 105 -24.15 -1.40 17.57
N LEU A 106 -23.11 -2.01 18.13
CA LEU A 106 -23.13 -2.50 19.51
C LEU A 106 -23.33 -1.35 20.50
N ARG A 107 -22.62 -0.23 20.32
CA ARG A 107 -22.80 0.97 21.14
C ARG A 107 -24.22 1.53 21.04
N ARG A 108 -24.75 1.70 19.84
CA ARG A 108 -26.14 2.14 19.63
C ARG A 108 -27.15 1.20 20.30
N THR A 109 -26.96 -0.12 20.20
CA THR A 109 -27.85 -1.08 20.88
C THR A 109 -27.71 -1.05 22.40
N ALA A 110 -26.51 -0.80 22.93
CA ALA A 110 -26.28 -0.67 24.36
C ALA A 110 -26.91 0.62 24.90
N GLU A 111 -26.81 1.73 24.17
CA GLU A 111 -27.47 3.00 24.49
C GLU A 111 -29.00 2.87 24.48
N ILE A 112 -29.55 2.17 23.48
CA ILE A 112 -30.99 1.87 23.42
C ILE A 112 -31.40 0.97 24.60
N LYS A 113 -30.62 -0.05 24.94
CA LYS A 113 -30.91 -0.92 26.10
C LYS A 113 -30.80 -0.18 27.43
N ALA A 114 -29.89 0.77 27.55
CA ALA A 114 -29.73 1.60 28.74
C ALA A 114 -30.85 2.65 28.88
N SER A 115 -31.43 3.11 27.77
CA SER A 115 -32.55 4.06 27.77
C SER A 115 -33.93 3.40 27.86
N LEU A 116 -34.02 2.09 27.64
CA LEU A 116 -35.25 1.34 27.85
C LEU A 116 -35.48 1.11 29.35
N PRO A 117 -36.62 1.58 29.92
CA PRO A 117 -36.96 1.26 31.29
C PRO A 117 -37.17 -0.26 31.41
N THR A 118 -36.55 -0.89 32.42
CA THR A 118 -36.74 -2.30 32.78
C THR A 118 -38.20 -2.56 33.14
N GLY A 119 -39.04 -2.77 32.13
CA GLY A 119 -40.46 -3.02 32.27
C GLY A 119 -40.87 -4.02 31.21
N ASN A 120 -41.36 -5.18 31.67
CA ASN A 120 -41.96 -6.26 30.89
C ASN A 120 -42.74 -5.73 29.67
N GLN A 121 -42.14 -5.78 28.48
CA GLN A 121 -42.89 -5.66 27.24
C GLN A 121 -42.60 -6.91 26.40
N GLN A 122 -43.60 -7.79 26.39
CA GLN A 122 -43.69 -8.89 25.45
C GLN A 122 -43.66 -8.30 24.04
N VAL A 123 -42.61 -8.59 23.29
CA VAL A 123 -42.47 -8.17 21.89
C VAL A 123 -43.54 -8.93 21.10
N PRO A 124 -44.47 -8.26 20.38
CA PRO A 124 -45.37 -8.97 19.48
C PRO A 124 -44.53 -9.58 18.35
N VAL A 125 -44.58 -10.91 18.23
CA VAL A 125 -43.94 -11.65 17.14
C VAL A 125 -44.63 -11.23 15.84
N ALA A 126 -44.02 -10.28 15.13
CA ALA A 126 -44.47 -9.84 13.83
C ALA A 126 -44.37 -11.00 12.84
N GLY A 127 -45.53 -11.59 12.53
CA GLY A 127 -45.86 -12.31 11.31
C GLY A 127 -44.74 -13.16 10.70
N GLN A 128 -44.59 -14.39 11.18
CA GLN A 128 -44.04 -15.46 10.33
C GLN A 128 -44.91 -15.55 9.08
N LYS A 129 -44.41 -15.06 7.95
CA LYS A 129 -45.01 -15.35 6.65
C LYS A 129 -44.88 -16.86 6.43
N PRO A 130 -45.95 -17.62 6.19
CA PRO A 130 -45.80 -19.00 5.79
C PRO A 130 -45.06 -18.98 4.44
N PHE A 131 -43.94 -19.69 4.36
CA PHE A 131 -43.29 -19.97 3.08
C PHE A 131 -44.35 -20.58 2.15
N SER A 132 -44.76 -19.85 1.12
CA SER A 132 -45.58 -20.42 0.06
C SER A 132 -44.69 -21.35 -0.75
N THR A 133 -44.69 -22.62 -0.39
CA THR A 133 -44.15 -23.68 -1.24
C THR A 133 -45.15 -23.92 -2.39
N SER A 134 -45.27 -22.97 -3.33
CA SER A 134 -45.92 -23.26 -4.62
C SER A 134 -44.91 -24.01 -5.47
N LEU A 135 -44.88 -25.30 -5.17
CA LEU A 135 -44.22 -26.37 -5.87
C LEU A 135 -44.52 -26.26 -7.38
N ASN A 136 -43.48 -25.92 -8.12
CA ASN A 136 -43.18 -26.24 -9.51
C ASN A 136 -44.08 -27.34 -10.15
N GLN A 137 -45.30 -26.99 -10.54
CA GLN A 137 -46.12 -27.76 -11.46
C GLN A 137 -46.22 -27.00 -12.78
N ARG A 138 -45.16 -27.13 -13.58
CA ARG A 138 -45.30 -27.04 -15.03
C ARG A 138 -44.38 -28.07 -15.66
N ARG A 139 -44.74 -29.34 -15.42
CA ARG A 139 -44.30 -30.47 -16.22
C ARG A 139 -45.20 -30.54 -17.46
N TRP A 140 -44.59 -30.34 -18.63
CA TRP A 140 -44.78 -31.12 -19.86
C TRP A 140 -46.25 -31.44 -20.23
N SER A 141 -46.76 -30.68 -21.20
CA SER A 141 -47.71 -31.15 -22.21
C SER A 141 -47.43 -30.35 -23.49
#